data_AF-A0A3N2M4K8-F1
#
_entry.id   AF-A0A3N2M4K8-F1
#
_cell.length_a   1.000
_cell.length_b   1.000
_cell.length_c   1.000
_cell.angle_alpha   90.00
_cell.angle_beta   90.00
_cell.angle_gamma   90.00
#
_symmetry.space_group_name_H-M   'P 1'
#
loop_
_entity.id
_entity.type
_entity.pdbx_description
1 polymer ?
#
loop_
_entity_poly.entity_id
_entity_poly.type
_entity_poly.pdbx_seq_one_letter_code
_entity_poly.pdbx_strand_id
1 'polypeptide(L)'
;MNNVELTTRALPKTLVEWELFNKAELPFHLSESNATAGPDLPDNGATNRGAVRVERSVARFDFKDGSAGGDQTYNVLFHSHEGVLQENEPLVAVQLQKMALVNMSNKFYYLPAVSADGLVTGADYEICGKEKSWQRDPQTGSYSQGNYVVGPYAADYAAGVTSDFSSKFNYTFFENDGTFNNATMAAERWDVHYVSDVLAGKVTDNYNGKHDYKVWRYVTENVIPVDPLNQTNGISTGIIFKGRMLGTEEALNLNTSSHDAPWEAGMHQQVANCLNGKAFKLYDGTERAPIVGSSDKDPILYYLDGRLYLTWLHIRQAAIQASVTSNAQGTAFEINRSNSLYRAVFGKGGIPAGNSYIGPDGSKVAINDTQFAALESEYLKSADYAWEQWNKAGKPVPAQVGVNVPQTLTAMREAVTAAGISIYQSSVEYTRDGKAFAGYFCYYYYWNRHNDNGISGVMGPMEFAVVRNNVYKLSVDKISRLGHPRIPGNDPNKPTPETPDESDEIYLDVTVEIAPWAVRLNSIIF
;
A
#
# COMPACT_ATOMS: atom_id res chain seq x y z
N MET A 1 6.35 10.72 28.05
CA MET A 1 5.00 10.90 28.64
C MET A 1 4.77 12.40 28.76
N ASN A 2 3.55 12.88 28.53
CA ASN A 2 3.17 14.29 28.50
C ASN A 2 1.96 14.54 29.41
N ASN A 3 1.71 15.77 29.82
CA ASN A 3 0.53 16.11 30.62
C ASN A 3 -0.75 15.96 29.78
N VAL A 4 -1.78 15.34 30.36
CA VAL A 4 -3.11 15.21 29.73
C VAL A 4 -3.89 16.52 29.79
N GLU A 5 -3.71 17.26 30.88
CA GLU A 5 -4.45 18.49 31.17
C GLU A 5 -3.55 19.46 31.95
N LEU A 6 -3.88 20.75 31.91
CA LEU A 6 -3.25 21.73 32.79
C LEU A 6 -3.66 21.47 34.24
N THR A 7 -2.69 21.08 35.07
CA THR A 7 -2.94 20.83 36.49
C THR A 7 -2.38 21.95 37.36
N THR A 8 -3.24 22.60 38.14
CA THR A 8 -2.85 23.68 39.04
C THR A 8 -2.39 23.14 40.40
N ARG A 9 -1.42 23.82 41.02
CA ARG A 9 -0.89 23.49 42.34
C ARG A 9 -0.92 24.71 43.24
N ALA A 10 -1.30 24.51 44.49
CA ALA A 10 -1.18 25.56 45.49
C ALA A 10 0.20 25.48 46.14
N LEU A 11 0.83 26.64 46.26
CA LEU A 11 2.12 26.84 46.90
C LEU A 11 1.94 27.54 48.25
N PRO A 12 2.88 27.42 49.18
CA PRO A 12 2.94 28.26 50.37
C PRO A 12 2.85 29.74 50.00
N LYS A 13 2.04 30.49 50.75
CA LYS A 13 1.72 31.90 50.51
C LYS A 13 2.86 32.84 50.92
N THR A 14 3.70 32.39 51.86
CA THR A 14 4.78 33.21 52.42
C THR A 14 6.10 32.47 52.45
N LEU A 15 7.21 33.21 52.53
CA LEU A 15 8.55 32.63 52.67
C LEU A 15 8.72 31.86 53.98
N VAL A 16 8.07 32.30 55.07
CA VAL A 16 8.13 31.61 56.38
C VAL A 16 7.52 30.21 56.31
N GLU A 17 6.42 30.05 55.56
CA GLU A 17 5.83 28.72 55.34
C GLU A 17 6.75 27.81 54.51
N TRP A 18 7.57 28.37 53.61
CA TRP A 18 8.57 27.60 52.86
C TRP A 18 9.70 27.06 53.74
N GLU A 19 10.00 27.73 54.86
CA GLU A 19 11.05 27.26 55.79
C GLU A 19 10.69 25.92 56.44
N LEU A 20 9.41 25.51 56.44
CA LEU A 20 8.96 24.19 56.91
C LEU A 20 9.42 23.04 55.99
N PHE A 21 9.86 23.36 54.76
CA PHE A 21 10.27 22.39 53.74
C PHE A 21 11.76 22.45 53.39
N ASN A 22 12.60 22.89 54.33
CA ASN A 22 14.03 23.11 54.12
C ASN A 22 14.93 21.90 54.44
N LYS A 23 14.35 20.72 54.69
CA LYS A 23 15.06 19.47 54.99
C LYS A 23 14.61 18.35 54.06
N ALA A 24 15.51 17.41 53.78
CA ALA A 24 15.22 16.27 52.91
C ALA A 24 14.07 15.39 53.45
N GLU A 25 13.97 15.25 54.77
CA GLU A 25 12.91 14.52 55.48
C GLU A 25 11.57 15.27 55.58
N LEU A 26 11.49 16.54 55.16
CA LEU A 26 10.26 17.34 55.12
C LEU A 26 10.08 17.97 53.72
N PRO A 27 9.96 17.17 52.65
CA PRO A 27 9.81 17.73 51.31
C PRO A 27 8.42 18.37 51.14
N PHE A 28 8.33 19.37 50.27
CA PHE A 28 7.04 19.90 49.84
C PHE A 28 6.38 18.93 48.86
N HIS A 29 5.15 18.51 49.16
CA HIS A 29 4.40 17.56 48.35
C HIS A 29 3.53 18.29 47.32
N LEU A 30 3.88 18.12 46.04
CA LEU A 30 3.14 18.71 44.91
C LEU A 30 1.89 17.92 44.51
N SER A 31 1.61 16.75 45.07
CA SER A 31 0.43 15.94 44.69
C SER A 31 -0.30 15.31 45.89
N GLU A 32 0.09 15.69 47.09
CA GLU A 32 -0.43 15.16 48.35
C GLU A 32 -0.69 16.29 49.34
N SER A 33 -1.23 15.96 50.51
CA SER A 33 -1.47 16.94 51.57
C SER A 33 -0.15 17.33 52.25
N ASN A 34 0.05 18.65 52.46
CA ASN A 34 1.16 19.16 53.27
C ASN A 34 0.74 19.46 54.73
N ALA A 35 -0.47 19.04 55.13
CA ALA A 35 -1.04 19.34 56.45
C ALA A 35 -0.20 18.78 57.63
N THR A 36 0.61 17.75 57.38
CA THR A 36 1.55 17.18 58.36
C THR A 36 2.69 18.12 58.73
N ALA A 37 3.08 19.03 57.83
CA ALA A 37 4.07 20.08 58.09
C ALA A 37 3.43 21.35 58.69
N GLY A 38 2.11 21.53 58.53
CA GLY A 38 1.35 22.62 59.15
C GLY A 38 -0.12 22.64 58.69
N PRO A 39 -1.09 22.92 59.58
CA PRO A 39 -2.52 22.76 59.29
C PRO A 39 -3.07 23.74 58.22
N ASP A 40 -2.41 24.88 58.00
CA ASP A 40 -2.81 25.90 57.03
C ASP A 40 -2.09 25.76 55.67
N LEU A 41 -1.24 24.74 55.51
CA LEU A 41 -0.46 24.53 54.30
C LEU A 41 -1.29 23.91 53.17
N PRO A 42 -0.89 24.11 51.90
CA PRO A 42 -1.62 23.60 50.75
C PRO A 42 -1.87 22.10 50.79
N ASP A 43 -3.14 21.70 50.68
CA ASP A 43 -3.51 20.34 50.33
C ASP A 43 -3.56 20.20 48.80
N ASN A 44 -2.57 19.50 48.24
CA ASN A 44 -2.52 19.15 46.82
C ASN A 44 -3.03 17.72 46.55
N GLY A 45 -3.43 16.96 47.57
CA GLY A 45 -4.02 15.61 47.48
C GLY A 45 -5.55 15.60 47.35
N ALA A 46 -6.22 16.73 47.67
CA ALA A 46 -7.66 16.89 47.51
C ALA A 46 -8.15 16.72 46.05
N THR A 47 -9.43 16.36 45.90
CA THR A 47 -10.13 16.32 44.60
C THR A 47 -9.96 17.65 43.88
N ASN A 48 -9.44 17.61 42.65
CA ASN A 48 -9.08 18.72 41.74
C ASN A 48 -7.60 19.17 41.71
N ARG A 49 -6.69 18.60 42.51
CA ARG A 49 -5.24 18.81 42.33
C ARG A 49 -4.48 17.50 42.13
N GLY A 50 -4.62 16.57 43.08
CA GLY A 50 -4.18 15.17 43.03
C GLY A 50 -2.85 14.88 42.34
N ALA A 51 -2.68 13.65 41.87
CA ALA A 51 -1.56 13.27 41.01
C ALA A 51 -1.64 13.99 39.65
N VAL A 52 -0.48 14.31 39.06
CA VAL A 52 -0.41 14.82 37.69
C VAL A 52 -0.78 13.70 36.72
N ARG A 53 -1.77 13.95 35.87
CA ARG A 53 -2.20 12.98 34.86
C ARG A 53 -1.31 13.09 33.64
N VAL A 54 -0.70 11.98 33.26
CA VAL A 54 0.19 11.88 32.11
C VAL A 54 -0.29 10.85 31.10
N GLU A 55 0.05 11.08 29.84
CA GLU A 55 -0.21 10.22 28.70
C GLU A 55 1.06 9.93 27.90
N ARG A 56 1.01 9.02 26.94
CA ARG A 56 2.14 8.77 26.05
C ARG A 56 2.28 9.89 25.03
N SER A 57 3.52 10.27 24.76
CA SER A 57 3.88 11.37 23.85
C SER A 57 3.77 11.00 22.37
N VAL A 58 3.53 9.73 22.07
CA VAL A 58 3.58 9.11 20.74
C VAL A 58 2.50 8.03 20.63
N ALA A 59 2.16 7.65 19.41
CA ALA A 59 1.33 6.49 19.11
C ALA A 59 2.16 5.20 19.07
N ARG A 60 1.48 4.05 19.04
CA ARG A 60 2.07 2.72 18.87
C ARG A 60 1.36 1.96 17.77
N PHE A 61 2.11 1.29 16.91
CA PHE A 61 1.57 0.40 15.88
C PHE A 61 1.88 -1.04 16.28
N ASP A 62 0.85 -1.87 16.29
CA ASP A 62 0.92 -3.31 16.53
C ASP A 62 0.52 -4.03 15.23
N PHE A 63 1.06 -5.21 14.97
CA PHE A 63 0.75 -6.00 13.79
C PHE A 63 0.46 -7.46 14.15
N LYS A 64 -0.49 -8.08 13.46
CA LYS A 64 -0.71 -9.54 13.47
C LYS A 64 -0.83 -10.05 12.03
N ASP A 65 -0.68 -11.36 11.87
CA ASP A 65 -1.05 -12.02 10.62
C ASP A 65 -2.57 -12.24 10.60
N GLY A 66 -3.20 -11.86 9.49
CA GLY A 66 -4.61 -12.11 9.23
C GLY A 66 -4.84 -13.11 8.10
N SER A 67 -3.78 -13.70 7.52
CA SER A 67 -3.94 -14.72 6.49
C SER A 67 -4.64 -15.95 7.04
N ALA A 68 -5.52 -16.57 6.23
CA ALA A 68 -6.27 -17.75 6.64
C ALA A 68 -5.37 -18.94 7.04
N GLY A 69 -4.17 -19.03 6.45
CA GLY A 69 -3.18 -20.07 6.72
C GLY A 69 -2.21 -19.76 7.87
N GLY A 70 -2.19 -18.53 8.39
CA GLY A 70 -1.22 -18.08 9.41
C GLY A 70 0.23 -18.03 8.89
N ASP A 71 0.40 -17.91 7.57
CA ASP A 71 1.67 -17.94 6.85
C ASP A 71 1.89 -16.69 5.96
N GLN A 72 1.08 -15.66 6.19
CA GLN A 72 1.10 -14.39 5.46
C GLN A 72 0.82 -14.54 3.96
N THR A 73 0.21 -15.65 3.52
CA THR A 73 -0.12 -15.93 2.11
C THR A 73 -1.61 -15.70 1.82
N TYR A 74 -1.89 -15.00 0.71
CA TYR A 74 -3.25 -14.63 0.27
C TYR A 74 -3.43 -15.02 -1.19
N ASN A 75 -4.52 -15.70 -1.54
CA ASN A 75 -4.87 -15.98 -2.93
C ASN A 75 -5.40 -14.71 -3.59
N VAL A 76 -4.87 -14.35 -4.76
CA VAL A 76 -5.17 -13.05 -5.40
C VAL A 76 -5.66 -13.16 -6.83
N LEU A 77 -5.31 -14.21 -7.56
CA LEU A 77 -5.85 -14.50 -8.90
C LEU A 77 -6.50 -15.86 -8.89
N PHE A 78 -7.62 -15.98 -9.59
CA PHE A 78 -8.45 -17.18 -9.64
C PHE A 78 -8.75 -17.53 -11.08
N HIS A 79 -9.02 -18.81 -11.32
CA HIS A 79 -9.44 -19.28 -12.63
C HIS A 79 -10.82 -18.74 -12.99
N SER A 80 -11.16 -18.67 -14.27
CA SER A 80 -12.44 -18.13 -14.73
C SER A 80 -13.03 -19.01 -15.82
N HIS A 81 -14.22 -19.56 -15.56
CA HIS A 81 -14.98 -20.35 -16.53
C HIS A 81 -16.07 -19.50 -17.15
N GLU A 82 -16.05 -19.35 -18.48
CA GLU A 82 -17.08 -18.59 -19.24
C GLU A 82 -17.32 -17.17 -18.68
N GLY A 83 -16.27 -16.53 -18.15
CA GLY A 83 -16.34 -15.20 -17.54
C GLY A 83 -16.75 -15.18 -16.07
N VAL A 84 -16.93 -16.34 -15.43
CA VAL A 84 -17.24 -16.47 -14.01
C VAL A 84 -16.01 -16.90 -13.23
N LEU A 85 -15.57 -16.06 -12.29
CA LEU A 85 -14.46 -16.34 -11.38
C LEU A 85 -14.76 -17.57 -10.49
N GLN A 86 -13.77 -18.42 -10.32
CA GLN A 86 -13.84 -19.60 -9.45
C GLN A 86 -12.96 -19.39 -8.21
N GLU A 87 -13.55 -18.90 -7.12
CA GLU A 87 -12.82 -18.58 -5.88
C GLU A 87 -12.15 -19.81 -5.22
N ASN A 88 -12.56 -21.02 -5.58
CA ASN A 88 -11.97 -22.29 -5.14
C ASN A 88 -10.84 -22.79 -6.05
N GLU A 89 -10.57 -22.12 -7.17
CA GLU A 89 -9.50 -22.46 -8.12
C GLU A 89 -8.44 -21.34 -8.17
N PRO A 90 -7.69 -21.12 -7.08
CA PRO A 90 -6.73 -20.04 -7.03
C PRO A 90 -5.54 -20.34 -7.95
N LEU A 91 -5.10 -19.37 -8.73
CA LEU A 91 -3.98 -19.48 -9.67
C LEU A 91 -2.68 -18.91 -9.12
N VAL A 92 -2.78 -17.73 -8.50
CA VAL A 92 -1.64 -16.98 -7.98
C VAL A 92 -1.97 -16.51 -6.57
N ALA A 93 -1.00 -16.69 -5.68
CA ALA A 93 -1.02 -16.17 -4.33
C ALA A 93 0.08 -15.13 -4.13
N VAL A 94 -0.06 -14.30 -3.10
CA VAL A 94 0.94 -13.35 -2.66
C VAL A 94 1.26 -13.61 -1.20
N GLN A 95 2.55 -13.75 -0.89
CA GLN A 95 3.04 -13.86 0.48
C GLN A 95 3.69 -12.54 0.92
N LEU A 96 3.21 -11.92 1.99
CA LEU A 96 3.82 -10.72 2.54
C LEU A 96 5.16 -11.05 3.21
N GLN A 97 6.22 -10.35 2.81
CA GLN A 97 7.58 -10.62 3.29
C GLN A 97 8.16 -9.49 4.13
N LYS A 98 7.94 -8.25 3.71
CA LYS A 98 8.49 -7.05 4.37
C LYS A 98 7.40 -6.00 4.55
N MET A 99 7.56 -5.18 5.57
CA MET A 99 6.72 -4.00 5.83
C MET A 99 7.61 -2.81 6.22
N ALA A 100 7.20 -1.60 5.86
CA ALA A 100 7.91 -0.38 6.22
C ALA A 100 6.95 0.76 6.54
N LEU A 101 7.37 1.64 7.46
CA LEU A 101 6.64 2.87 7.78
C LEU A 101 7.13 4.00 6.86
N VAL A 102 6.21 4.81 6.36
CA VAL A 102 6.50 6.03 5.60
C VAL A 102 5.81 7.25 6.20
N ASN A 103 6.35 8.43 5.93
CA ASN A 103 5.87 9.74 6.37
C ASN A 103 5.66 9.82 7.90
N MET A 104 6.62 9.31 8.67
CA MET A 104 6.65 9.58 10.12
C MET A 104 7.15 10.99 10.37
N SER A 105 6.31 11.86 10.96
CA SER A 105 6.68 13.24 11.25
C SER A 105 7.96 13.32 12.09
N ASN A 106 8.89 14.18 11.70
CA ASN A 106 10.14 14.37 12.44
C ASN A 106 10.02 15.37 13.60
N LYS A 107 8.87 16.03 13.74
CA LYS A 107 8.54 16.94 14.84
C LYS A 107 7.14 16.67 15.38
N PHE A 108 6.97 16.87 16.68
CA PHE A 108 5.66 16.87 17.33
C PHE A 108 5.73 17.81 18.53
N TYR A 109 4.59 18.34 18.98
CA TYR A 109 4.56 19.16 20.18
C TYR A 109 4.67 18.32 21.44
N TYR A 110 5.46 18.77 22.43
CA TYR A 110 5.55 18.11 23.72
C TYR A 110 4.24 18.17 24.51
N LEU A 111 3.46 19.25 24.38
CA LEU A 111 2.13 19.32 24.98
C LEU A 111 1.08 19.09 23.89
N PRO A 112 0.03 18.29 24.15
CA PRO A 112 -1.08 18.17 23.20
C PRO A 112 -1.72 19.54 22.97
N ALA A 113 -2.25 19.76 21.78
CA ALA A 113 -2.98 20.97 21.45
C ALA A 113 -4.12 20.66 20.50
N VAL A 114 -5.23 21.38 20.64
CA VAL A 114 -6.41 21.25 19.79
C VAL A 114 -6.90 22.62 19.35
N SER A 115 -7.57 22.66 18.20
CA SER A 115 -8.34 23.81 17.71
C SER A 115 -9.44 23.32 16.75
N ALA A 116 -10.34 24.20 16.34
CA ALA A 116 -11.42 23.93 15.39
C ALA A 116 -10.89 23.69 13.97
N ASP A 117 -9.65 24.10 13.70
CA ASP A 117 -9.03 24.03 12.38
C ASP A 117 -7.72 23.20 12.32
N GLY A 118 -7.15 22.84 13.48
CA GLY A 118 -5.87 22.15 13.54
C GLY A 118 -4.67 23.08 13.39
N LEU A 119 -4.87 24.40 13.39
CA LEU A 119 -3.82 25.41 13.37
C LEU A 119 -3.52 25.95 14.79
N VAL A 120 -2.33 26.55 14.94
CA VAL A 120 -1.89 27.20 16.20
C VAL A 120 -2.47 28.60 16.41
N THR A 121 -3.62 28.88 15.79
CA THR A 121 -4.27 30.19 15.74
C THR A 121 -5.75 30.05 16.03
N GLY A 122 -6.40 31.12 16.50
CA GLY A 122 -7.84 31.13 16.79
C GLY A 122 -8.16 31.27 18.28
N ALA A 123 -9.41 31.61 18.58
CA ALA A 123 -9.89 31.81 19.95
C ALA A 123 -10.11 30.48 20.71
N ASP A 124 -10.11 29.38 19.98
CA ASP A 124 -10.41 28.02 20.36
C ASP A 124 -9.17 27.11 20.36
N TYR A 125 -7.99 27.67 20.06
CA TYR A 125 -6.71 27.01 20.24
C TYR A 125 -6.41 26.81 21.74
N GLU A 126 -6.25 25.56 22.15
CA GLU A 126 -6.04 25.18 23.54
C GLU A 126 -4.87 24.21 23.68
N ILE A 127 -3.85 24.60 24.47
CA ILE A 127 -2.80 23.70 24.93
C ILE A 127 -3.36 22.83 26.05
N CYS A 128 -3.16 21.52 25.93
CA CYS A 128 -3.80 20.49 26.73
C CYS A 128 -5.34 20.59 26.73
N GLY A 129 -5.91 21.10 25.63
CA GLY A 129 -7.35 21.09 25.41
C GLY A 129 -7.88 19.69 25.17
N LYS A 130 -9.18 19.50 25.38
CA LYS A 130 -9.83 18.20 25.26
C LYS A 130 -10.13 17.87 23.79
N GLU A 131 -9.64 16.74 23.31
CA GLU A 131 -10.04 16.18 22.01
C GLU A 131 -11.55 15.83 21.98
N LYS A 132 -12.22 16.18 20.89
CA LYS A 132 -13.63 15.92 20.61
C LYS A 132 -13.73 15.12 19.31
N SER A 133 -14.34 13.94 19.39
CA SER A 133 -14.52 13.06 18.24
C SER A 133 -15.46 13.67 17.20
N TRP A 134 -15.17 13.40 15.93
CA TRP A 134 -16.09 13.65 14.82
C TRP A 134 -16.98 12.42 14.62
N GLN A 135 -18.29 12.60 14.53
CA GLN A 135 -19.24 11.53 14.30
C GLN A 135 -20.07 11.87 13.07
N ARG A 136 -20.10 10.97 12.09
CA ARG A 136 -20.93 11.12 10.89
C ARG A 136 -22.34 10.65 11.18
N ASP A 137 -23.33 11.49 10.88
CA ASP A 137 -24.73 11.11 10.83
C ASP A 137 -24.97 10.22 9.59
N PRO A 138 -25.39 8.96 9.74
CA PRO A 138 -25.58 8.05 8.61
C PRO A 138 -26.67 8.49 7.63
N GLN A 139 -27.70 9.21 8.11
CA GLN A 139 -28.85 9.63 7.32
C GLN A 139 -28.59 10.91 6.51
N THR A 140 -27.90 11.87 7.11
CA THR A 140 -27.66 13.20 6.49
C THR A 140 -26.26 13.34 5.91
N GLY A 141 -25.32 12.48 6.33
CA GLY A 141 -23.90 12.58 5.99
C GLY A 141 -23.16 13.74 6.66
N SER A 142 -23.83 14.47 7.55
CA SER A 142 -23.23 15.59 8.29
C SER A 142 -22.36 15.09 9.44
N TYR A 143 -21.29 15.81 9.76
CA TYR A 143 -20.44 15.50 10.92
C TYR A 143 -20.85 16.33 12.14
N SER A 144 -20.80 15.73 13.34
CA SER A 144 -20.91 16.42 14.61
C SER A 144 -19.78 17.44 14.79
N GLN A 145 -19.97 18.44 15.64
CA GLN A 145 -18.93 19.42 15.95
C GLN A 145 -17.78 18.78 16.76
N GLY A 146 -16.74 18.31 16.07
CA GLY A 146 -15.47 17.86 16.65
C GLY A 146 -14.43 18.99 16.75
N ASN A 147 -13.19 18.63 17.04
CA ASN A 147 -12.02 19.50 16.89
C ASN A 147 -10.84 18.73 16.28
N TYR A 148 -9.82 19.45 15.85
CA TYR A 148 -8.60 18.92 15.26
C TYR A 148 -7.46 18.94 16.27
N VAL A 149 -6.63 17.90 16.23
CA VAL A 149 -5.33 17.92 16.91
C VAL A 149 -4.37 18.79 16.11
N VAL A 150 -3.61 19.63 16.79
CA VAL A 150 -2.72 20.62 16.17
C VAL A 150 -1.32 20.03 16.03
N GLY A 151 -0.83 19.95 14.79
CA GLY A 151 0.50 19.47 14.44
C GLY A 151 1.49 20.61 14.12
N PRO A 152 2.81 20.39 14.26
CA PRO A 152 3.81 21.43 13.99
C PRO A 152 3.90 21.84 12.52
N TYR A 153 3.42 20.99 11.61
CA TYR A 153 3.40 21.23 10.16
C TYR A 153 2.01 21.56 9.63
N ALA A 154 1.03 21.86 10.49
CA ALA A 154 -0.35 22.07 10.07
C ALA A 154 -0.47 23.20 9.01
N ALA A 155 0.24 24.32 9.19
CA ALA A 155 0.23 25.40 8.20
C ALA A 155 0.82 24.97 6.84
N ASP A 156 1.88 24.15 6.85
CA ASP A 156 2.49 23.62 5.61
C ASP A 156 1.54 22.64 4.92
N TYR A 157 0.88 21.76 5.69
CA TYR A 157 -0.08 20.79 5.15
C TYR A 157 -1.30 21.47 4.55
N ALA A 158 -1.82 22.52 5.20
CA ALA A 158 -2.92 23.33 4.68
C ALA A 158 -2.55 24.08 3.39
N ALA A 159 -1.26 24.37 3.16
CA ALA A 159 -0.78 25.02 1.94
C ALA A 159 -0.52 24.03 0.79
N GLY A 160 -0.53 22.73 1.06
CA GLY A 160 -0.18 21.66 0.12
C GLY A 160 1.34 21.41 0.05
N VAL A 161 1.76 20.18 0.36
CA VAL A 161 3.17 19.77 0.32
C VAL A 161 3.44 18.93 -0.91
N THR A 162 4.24 19.46 -1.84
CA THR A 162 4.61 18.77 -3.09
C THR A 162 6.11 18.50 -3.21
N SER A 163 6.92 19.03 -2.29
CA SER A 163 8.38 18.92 -2.29
C SER A 163 8.95 19.05 -0.88
N ASP A 164 10.27 18.83 -0.75
CA ASP A 164 11.02 18.95 0.51
C ASP A 164 10.43 18.11 1.66
N PHE A 165 10.10 16.85 1.35
CA PHE A 165 9.53 15.91 2.32
C PHE A 165 10.49 15.59 3.47
N SER A 166 11.81 15.54 3.20
CA SER A 166 12.81 15.19 4.22
C SER A 166 12.94 16.22 5.34
N SER A 167 12.51 17.47 5.11
CA SER A 167 12.47 18.48 6.17
C SER A 167 11.34 18.21 7.19
N LYS A 168 10.35 17.39 6.82
CA LYS A 168 9.13 17.11 7.62
C LYS A 168 9.06 15.67 8.11
N PHE A 169 9.67 14.71 7.40
CA PHE A 169 9.53 13.28 7.70
C PHE A 169 10.86 12.54 7.82
N ASN A 170 10.91 11.52 8.69
CA ASN A 170 12.06 10.63 8.83
C ASN A 170 12.14 9.56 7.72
N TYR A 171 11.00 9.16 7.12
CA TYR A 171 10.92 8.07 6.13
C TYR A 171 10.03 8.50 4.96
N THR A 172 10.52 9.33 4.04
CA THR A 172 9.66 9.99 3.03
C THR A 172 9.11 8.98 2.01
N PHE A 173 7.80 9.04 1.72
CA PHE A 173 7.20 8.23 0.64
C PHE A 173 7.57 8.76 -0.75
N PHE A 174 7.61 10.08 -0.92
CA PHE A 174 8.09 10.76 -2.12
C PHE A 174 9.54 11.25 -1.96
N GLU A 175 10.22 11.41 -3.10
CA GLU A 175 11.49 12.13 -3.15
C GLU A 175 11.25 13.63 -2.94
N ASN A 176 12.29 14.38 -2.56
CA ASN A 176 12.15 15.81 -2.26
C ASN A 176 11.69 16.67 -3.44
N ASP A 177 11.78 16.18 -4.67
CA ASP A 177 11.27 16.83 -5.89
C ASP A 177 9.82 16.42 -6.23
N GLY A 178 9.16 15.64 -5.37
CA GLY A 178 7.81 15.14 -5.59
C GLY A 178 7.74 13.88 -6.45
N THR A 179 8.88 13.37 -6.94
CA THR A 179 8.88 12.15 -7.75
C THR A 179 8.64 10.91 -6.91
N PHE A 180 8.00 9.92 -7.53
CA PHE A 180 7.71 8.64 -6.91
C PHE A 180 8.76 7.60 -7.27
N ASN A 181 9.42 7.04 -6.26
CA ASN A 181 10.39 5.96 -6.42
C ASN A 181 10.27 4.93 -5.30
N ASN A 182 9.84 3.72 -5.65
CA ASN A 182 9.71 2.55 -4.77
C ASN A 182 10.63 1.39 -5.19
N ALA A 183 11.56 1.61 -6.13
CA ALA A 183 12.36 0.58 -6.81
C ALA A 183 13.04 -0.43 -5.87
N THR A 184 13.48 0.03 -4.70
CA THR A 184 14.36 -0.75 -3.83
C THR A 184 13.74 -1.10 -2.50
N MET A 185 12.65 -0.43 -2.07
CA MET A 185 12.20 -0.45 -0.67
C MET A 185 13.42 -0.42 0.26
N ALA A 186 14.35 0.51 0.01
CA ALA A 186 15.67 0.48 0.61
C ALA A 186 15.57 0.80 2.11
N ALA A 187 16.23 -0.03 2.92
CA ALA A 187 16.29 0.14 4.38
C ALA A 187 16.89 1.50 4.80
N GLU A 188 17.70 2.12 3.92
CA GLU A 188 18.32 3.43 4.16
C GLU A 188 17.32 4.59 4.04
N ARG A 189 16.21 4.39 3.31
CA ARG A 189 15.17 5.40 3.12
C ARG A 189 13.94 5.13 3.97
N TRP A 190 13.52 3.88 4.04
CA TRP A 190 12.39 3.44 4.84
C TRP A 190 12.87 2.49 5.93
N ASP A 191 12.29 2.58 7.12
CA ASP A 191 12.60 1.67 8.21
C ASP A 191 11.87 0.33 7.99
N VAL A 192 12.52 -0.53 7.20
CA VAL A 192 11.99 -1.80 6.66
C VAL A 192 12.23 -2.95 7.63
N HIS A 193 11.20 -3.74 7.89
CA HIS A 193 11.22 -4.92 8.74
C HIS A 193 10.75 -6.15 7.95
N TYR A 194 11.29 -7.33 8.27
CA TYR A 194 10.66 -8.58 7.86
C TYR A 194 9.38 -8.77 8.66
N VAL A 195 8.28 -9.13 7.98
CA VAL A 195 6.99 -9.37 8.65
C VAL A 195 7.14 -10.49 9.69
N SER A 196 7.89 -11.54 9.37
CA SER A 196 8.17 -12.64 10.29
C SER A 196 8.94 -12.23 11.55
N ASP A 197 9.80 -11.21 11.49
CA ASP A 197 10.51 -10.69 12.67
C ASP A 197 9.55 -9.92 13.60
N VAL A 198 8.63 -9.14 13.02
CA VAL A 198 7.58 -8.45 13.78
C VAL A 198 6.68 -9.48 14.47
N LEU A 199 6.25 -10.52 13.75
CA LEU A 199 5.39 -11.58 14.28
C LEU A 199 6.08 -12.48 15.32
N ALA A 200 7.41 -12.64 15.24
CA ALA A 200 8.21 -13.33 16.25
C ALA A 200 8.45 -12.49 17.53
N GLY A 201 7.96 -11.26 17.58
CA GLY A 201 8.07 -10.35 18.71
C GLY A 201 7.61 -10.98 20.04
N LYS A 202 8.43 -10.82 21.08
CA LYS A 202 8.16 -11.33 22.44
C LYS A 202 7.24 -10.43 23.26
N VAL A 203 7.07 -9.18 22.83
CA VAL A 203 6.16 -8.23 23.46
C VAL A 203 4.79 -8.41 22.84
N THR A 204 3.96 -9.21 23.50
CA THR A 204 2.54 -9.31 23.19
C THR A 204 1.81 -8.11 23.78
N ASP A 205 0.82 -7.62 23.06
CA ASP A 205 -0.12 -6.71 23.68
C ASP A 205 -0.95 -7.45 24.74
N ASN A 206 -1.18 -6.80 25.88
CA ASN A 206 -1.96 -7.34 27.00
C ASN A 206 -3.41 -6.82 27.00
N TYR A 207 -3.81 -6.11 25.94
CA TYR A 207 -5.15 -5.57 25.83
C TYR A 207 -6.19 -6.68 25.65
N ASN A 208 -7.19 -6.72 26.54
CA ASN A 208 -8.33 -7.66 26.54
C ASN A 208 -7.97 -9.14 26.32
N GLY A 209 -6.76 -9.58 26.67
CA GLY A 209 -6.31 -10.96 26.44
C GLY A 209 -6.13 -11.33 24.96
N LYS A 210 -6.16 -10.36 24.04
CA LYS A 210 -5.88 -10.55 22.60
C LYS A 210 -4.37 -10.50 22.36
N HIS A 211 -3.70 -11.61 22.65
CA HIS A 211 -2.25 -11.76 22.56
C HIS A 211 -1.71 -12.00 21.14
N ASP A 212 -2.59 -11.96 20.14
CA ASP A 212 -2.28 -12.27 18.74
C ASP A 212 -1.51 -11.14 18.06
N TYR A 213 -1.66 -9.90 18.55
CA TYR A 213 -0.93 -8.74 18.06
C TYR A 213 0.45 -8.60 18.71
N LYS A 214 1.45 -8.31 17.88
CA LYS A 214 2.82 -8.00 18.30
C LYS A 214 3.09 -6.50 18.16
N VAL A 215 3.75 -5.93 19.16
CA VAL A 215 4.20 -4.54 19.07
C VAL A 215 5.23 -4.43 17.95
N TRP A 216 4.93 -3.61 16.93
CA TRP A 216 5.87 -3.32 15.85
C TRP A 216 6.74 -2.12 16.23
N ARG A 217 6.14 -0.95 16.46
CA ARG A 217 6.90 0.28 16.74
C ARG A 217 6.09 1.40 17.38
N TYR A 218 6.80 2.41 17.88
CA TYR A 218 6.23 3.70 18.27
C TYR A 218 6.35 4.70 17.11
N VAL A 219 5.37 5.59 16.98
CA VAL A 219 5.24 6.55 15.87
C VAL A 219 4.87 7.92 16.41
N THR A 220 5.57 8.96 15.97
CA THR A 220 5.28 10.35 16.31
C THR A 220 3.93 10.81 15.75
N GLU A 221 3.33 11.79 16.39
CA GLU A 221 2.08 12.38 15.93
C GLU A 221 2.26 13.05 14.55
N ASN A 222 1.33 12.77 13.64
CA ASN A 222 1.22 13.36 12.32
C ASN A 222 -0.26 13.59 12.02
N VAL A 223 -0.70 14.85 12.03
CA VAL A 223 -2.11 15.24 12.00
C VAL A 223 -2.34 16.30 10.94
N ILE A 224 -3.49 16.22 10.26
CA ILE A 224 -3.80 17.00 9.05
C ILE A 224 -4.97 17.95 9.36
N PRO A 225 -4.85 19.26 9.06
CA PRO A 225 -5.83 20.28 9.47
C PRO A 225 -7.01 20.49 8.49
N VAL A 226 -8.12 21.02 9.06
CA VAL A 226 -9.43 21.46 8.49
C VAL A 226 -10.05 20.61 7.40
N ASP A 227 -9.42 20.56 6.23
CA ASP A 227 -10.07 20.15 5.01
C ASP A 227 -9.75 18.66 4.81
N PRO A 228 -10.77 17.79 4.78
CA PRO A 228 -10.55 16.39 4.45
C PRO A 228 -9.75 16.20 3.17
N LEU A 229 -9.85 17.11 2.19
CA LEU A 229 -9.10 17.08 0.93
C LEU A 229 -7.58 17.27 1.08
N ASN A 230 -7.12 17.77 2.22
CA ASN A 230 -5.68 17.87 2.51
C ASN A 230 -5.05 16.51 2.79
N GLN A 231 -5.84 15.45 3.02
CA GLN A 231 -5.35 14.11 3.32
C GLN A 231 -4.88 13.42 2.05
N THR A 232 -3.57 13.48 1.82
CA THR A 232 -2.92 12.98 0.62
C THR A 232 -1.70 12.11 0.94
N ASN A 233 -1.35 11.26 -0.03
CA ASN A 233 -0.20 10.35 0.01
C ASN A 233 1.13 11.07 0.34
N GLY A 234 1.21 12.37 0.04
CA GLY A 234 2.39 13.20 0.28
C GLY A 234 2.65 13.47 1.75
N ILE A 235 1.62 13.51 2.60
CA ILE A 235 1.73 13.94 3.99
C ILE A 235 1.29 12.89 5.00
N SER A 236 0.36 12.00 4.65
CA SER A 236 -0.16 10.99 5.56
C SER A 236 0.86 9.93 5.90
N THR A 237 0.85 9.49 7.17
CA THR A 237 1.69 8.36 7.60
C THR A 237 1.12 7.05 7.05
N GLY A 238 1.96 6.24 6.43
CA GLY A 238 1.55 5.01 5.76
C GLY A 238 2.43 3.82 6.06
N ILE A 239 2.00 2.66 5.60
CA ILE A 239 2.66 1.37 5.70
C ILE A 239 2.74 0.77 4.31
N ILE A 240 3.95 0.38 3.93
CA ILE A 240 4.23 -0.23 2.64
C ILE A 240 4.55 -1.69 2.87
N PHE A 241 3.73 -2.58 2.32
CA PHE A 241 3.97 -4.01 2.34
C PHE A 241 4.62 -4.45 1.03
N LYS A 242 5.56 -5.38 1.11
CA LYS A 242 6.16 -6.04 -0.05
C LYS A 242 5.75 -7.49 -0.07
N GLY A 243 5.04 -7.88 -1.11
CA GLY A 243 4.56 -9.24 -1.35
C GLY A 243 5.36 -9.97 -2.42
N ARG A 244 5.62 -11.25 -2.22
CA ARG A 244 6.14 -12.17 -3.24
C ARG A 244 4.98 -12.89 -3.92
N MET A 245 4.96 -12.89 -5.25
CA MET A 245 4.01 -13.70 -6.02
C MET A 245 4.43 -15.17 -6.04
N LEU A 246 3.47 -16.07 -5.87
CA LEU A 246 3.63 -17.51 -5.83
C LEU A 246 2.58 -18.19 -6.72
N GLY A 247 2.97 -19.24 -7.43
CA GLY A 247 2.03 -20.13 -8.08
C GLY A 247 1.40 -21.06 -7.04
N THR A 248 0.10 -21.22 -7.04
CA THR A 248 -0.61 -22.09 -6.09
C THR A 248 -0.41 -23.56 -6.42
N GLU A 249 -0.68 -24.45 -5.45
CA GLU A 249 -0.71 -25.89 -5.70
C GLU A 249 -1.81 -26.26 -6.70
N GLU A 250 -2.95 -25.58 -6.66
CA GLU A 250 -4.03 -25.77 -7.62
C GLU A 250 -3.54 -25.49 -9.04
N ALA A 251 -2.92 -24.33 -9.30
CA ALA A 251 -2.38 -23.98 -10.62
C ALA A 251 -1.34 -24.98 -11.14
N LEU A 252 -0.56 -25.57 -10.24
CA LEU A 252 0.44 -26.58 -10.60
C LEU A 252 -0.19 -27.91 -11.02
N ASN A 253 -1.39 -28.22 -10.52
CA ASN A 253 -2.09 -29.48 -10.71
C ASN A 253 -3.34 -29.38 -11.61
N LEU A 254 -3.68 -28.18 -12.09
CA LEU A 254 -4.81 -27.96 -13.00
C LEU A 254 -4.79 -28.97 -14.15
N ASN A 255 -5.87 -29.74 -14.28
CA ASN A 255 -6.02 -30.69 -15.36
C ASN A 255 -6.30 -29.91 -16.66
N THR A 256 -5.25 -29.76 -17.48
CA THR A 256 -5.22 -28.97 -18.72
C THR A 256 -6.18 -29.45 -19.81
N SER A 257 -6.85 -30.60 -19.61
CA SER A 257 -7.63 -31.28 -20.64
C SER A 257 -9.10 -30.84 -20.70
N SER A 258 -9.64 -30.19 -19.68
CA SER A 258 -11.09 -30.00 -19.51
C SER A 258 -11.56 -28.56 -19.37
N HIS A 259 -10.65 -27.58 -19.30
CA HIS A 259 -11.03 -26.20 -18.95
C HIS A 259 -10.35 -25.10 -19.78
N ASP A 260 -9.14 -25.35 -20.29
CA ASP A 260 -8.42 -24.36 -21.09
C ASP A 260 -8.81 -24.46 -22.58
N ALA A 261 -8.98 -23.32 -23.24
CA ALA A 261 -9.01 -23.32 -24.70
C ALA A 261 -7.66 -23.81 -25.25
N PRO A 262 -7.60 -24.47 -26.42
CA PRO A 262 -6.37 -25.05 -26.95
C PRO A 262 -5.18 -24.09 -27.07
N TRP A 263 -5.45 -22.79 -27.20
CA TRP A 263 -4.43 -21.75 -27.31
C TRP A 263 -3.73 -21.44 -25.98
N GLU A 264 -4.40 -21.64 -24.83
CA GLU A 264 -3.85 -21.35 -23.50
C GLU A 264 -3.55 -22.61 -22.68
N ALA A 265 -3.75 -23.78 -23.27
CA ALA A 265 -3.59 -25.08 -22.61
C ALA A 265 -2.27 -25.18 -21.81
N GLY A 266 -2.41 -25.28 -20.49
CA GLY A 266 -1.29 -25.45 -19.56
C GLY A 266 -0.49 -24.19 -19.27
N MET A 267 -0.87 -23.02 -19.79
CA MET A 267 -0.20 -21.76 -19.50
C MET A 267 -0.33 -21.35 -18.04
N HIS A 268 -1.45 -21.66 -17.37
CA HIS A 268 -1.61 -21.44 -15.93
C HIS A 268 -0.54 -22.17 -15.11
N GLN A 269 -0.28 -23.43 -15.44
CA GLN A 269 0.79 -24.22 -14.83
C GLN A 269 2.18 -23.62 -15.12
N GLN A 270 2.42 -23.14 -16.35
CA GLN A 270 3.72 -22.53 -16.69
C GLN A 270 3.95 -21.21 -15.95
N VAL A 271 2.91 -20.39 -15.77
CA VAL A 271 2.96 -19.20 -14.93
C VAL A 271 3.30 -19.58 -13.49
N ALA A 272 2.61 -20.58 -12.92
CA ALA A 272 2.87 -21.05 -11.56
C ALA A 272 4.30 -21.60 -11.38
N ASN A 273 4.81 -22.38 -12.35
CA ASN A 273 6.19 -22.85 -12.36
C ASN A 273 7.20 -21.69 -12.39
N CYS A 274 6.96 -20.69 -13.23
CA CYS A 274 7.80 -19.49 -13.31
C CYS A 274 7.85 -18.74 -11.97
N LEU A 275 6.69 -18.44 -11.38
CA LEU A 275 6.58 -17.75 -10.08
C LEU A 275 7.28 -18.50 -8.94
N ASN A 276 7.20 -19.84 -8.99
CA ASN A 276 7.80 -20.72 -7.99
C ASN A 276 9.28 -21.04 -8.24
N GLY A 277 9.91 -20.44 -9.26
CA GLY A 277 11.33 -20.67 -9.57
C GLY A 277 11.62 -22.09 -10.04
N LYS A 278 10.67 -22.72 -10.73
CA LYS A 278 10.85 -24.02 -11.40
C LYS A 278 11.15 -23.81 -12.88
N ALA A 279 11.53 -24.87 -13.59
CA ALA A 279 11.58 -24.82 -15.05
C ALA A 279 10.16 -24.67 -15.63
N PHE A 280 10.03 -23.93 -16.73
CA PHE A 280 8.74 -23.62 -17.35
C PHE A 280 8.88 -23.49 -18.87
N LYS A 281 7.76 -23.43 -19.57
CA LYS A 281 7.70 -23.18 -21.02
C LYS A 281 7.07 -21.83 -21.30
N LEU A 282 7.63 -21.10 -22.27
CA LEU A 282 7.01 -19.91 -22.82
C LEU A 282 5.84 -20.29 -23.72
N TYR A 283 5.03 -19.29 -24.07
CA TYR A 283 3.88 -19.45 -24.96
C TYR A 283 4.25 -20.02 -26.35
N ASP A 284 5.44 -19.70 -26.86
CA ASP A 284 5.96 -20.27 -28.12
C ASP A 284 6.52 -21.69 -27.99
N GLY A 285 6.43 -22.30 -26.80
CA GLY A 285 6.94 -23.64 -26.49
C GLY A 285 8.40 -23.65 -26.03
N THR A 286 9.10 -22.52 -26.03
CA THR A 286 10.51 -22.44 -25.61
C THR A 286 10.66 -22.83 -24.14
N GLU A 287 11.52 -23.82 -23.88
CA GLU A 287 11.84 -24.23 -22.50
C GLU A 287 12.76 -23.20 -21.83
N ARG A 288 12.49 -22.93 -20.54
CA ARG A 288 13.24 -22.01 -19.72
C ARG A 288 13.67 -22.69 -18.43
N ALA A 289 14.92 -22.47 -18.06
CA ALA A 289 15.43 -22.78 -16.73
C ALA A 289 14.70 -21.94 -15.66
N PRO A 290 14.80 -22.32 -14.38
CA PRO A 290 14.39 -21.48 -13.26
C PRO A 290 14.85 -20.03 -13.40
N ILE A 291 13.98 -19.10 -12.99
CA ILE A 291 14.29 -17.67 -12.96
C ILE A 291 15.50 -17.37 -12.06
N VAL A 292 16.28 -16.35 -12.43
CA VAL A 292 17.50 -15.95 -11.72
C VAL A 292 17.39 -14.60 -11.01
N GLY A 293 16.23 -13.94 -11.10
CA GLY A 293 15.97 -12.62 -10.51
C GLY A 293 16.54 -11.47 -11.34
N SER A 294 16.63 -11.65 -12.65
CA SER A 294 17.25 -10.70 -13.58
C SER A 294 16.34 -10.40 -14.77
N SER A 295 15.93 -9.14 -14.90
CA SER A 295 14.94 -8.69 -15.90
C SER A 295 15.37 -8.83 -17.38
N ASP A 296 16.66 -9.06 -17.64
CA ASP A 296 17.21 -9.36 -18.97
C ASP A 296 17.09 -10.85 -19.35
N LYS A 297 17.08 -11.73 -18.34
CA LYS A 297 17.08 -13.19 -18.49
C LYS A 297 15.74 -13.81 -18.17
N ASP A 298 14.98 -13.23 -17.26
CA ASP A 298 13.71 -13.77 -16.83
C ASP A 298 12.57 -13.18 -17.67
N PRO A 299 11.43 -13.88 -17.79
CA PRO A 299 10.28 -13.34 -18.49
C PRO A 299 9.73 -12.09 -17.78
N ILE A 300 9.15 -11.18 -18.56
CA ILE A 300 8.39 -10.04 -18.05
C ILE A 300 6.91 -10.45 -18.04
N LEU A 301 6.27 -10.37 -16.87
CA LEU A 301 4.86 -10.67 -16.73
C LEU A 301 4.03 -9.40 -16.97
N TYR A 302 2.89 -9.58 -17.63
CA TYR A 302 1.95 -8.50 -17.92
C TYR A 302 0.62 -8.81 -17.24
N TYR A 303 0.07 -7.86 -16.51
CA TYR A 303 -1.18 -8.02 -15.80
C TYR A 303 -2.22 -7.01 -16.26
N LEU A 304 -3.42 -7.51 -16.56
CA LEU A 304 -4.56 -6.70 -16.96
C LEU A 304 -5.84 -7.45 -16.58
N ASP A 305 -6.81 -6.74 -15.99
CA ASP A 305 -8.17 -7.24 -15.70
C ASP A 305 -8.21 -8.62 -15.02
N GLY A 306 -7.42 -8.81 -13.95
CA GLY A 306 -7.42 -10.07 -13.18
C GLY A 306 -6.68 -11.23 -13.86
N ARG A 307 -5.97 -11.00 -14.98
CA ARG A 307 -5.21 -12.02 -15.70
C ARG A 307 -3.74 -11.69 -15.78
N LEU A 308 -2.90 -12.70 -15.56
CA LEU A 308 -1.44 -12.60 -15.59
C LEU A 308 -0.88 -13.38 -16.78
N TYR A 309 -0.14 -12.68 -17.64
CA TYR A 309 0.44 -13.22 -18.87
C TYR A 309 1.96 -13.32 -18.74
N LEU A 310 2.50 -14.53 -18.93
CA LEU A 310 3.93 -14.85 -18.79
C LEU A 310 4.87 -13.99 -19.66
N THR A 311 4.42 -13.54 -20.84
CA THR A 311 5.21 -12.72 -21.76
C THR A 311 4.30 -11.83 -22.62
N TRP A 312 4.89 -10.88 -23.36
CA TRP A 312 4.12 -10.07 -24.30
C TRP A 312 3.47 -10.89 -25.41
N LEU A 313 4.15 -11.92 -25.91
CA LEU A 313 3.58 -12.83 -26.91
C LEU A 313 2.32 -13.54 -26.40
N HIS A 314 2.28 -13.84 -25.10
CA HIS A 314 1.12 -14.45 -24.46
C HIS A 314 -0.08 -13.47 -24.42
N ILE A 315 0.09 -12.24 -23.92
CA ILE A 315 -1.01 -11.25 -23.90
C ILE A 315 -1.42 -10.84 -25.33
N ARG A 316 -0.48 -10.77 -26.27
CA ARG A 316 -0.78 -10.55 -27.70
C ARG A 316 -1.68 -11.65 -28.25
N GLN A 317 -1.35 -12.91 -28.00
CA GLN A 317 -2.22 -14.01 -28.41
C GLN A 317 -3.58 -13.89 -27.74
N ALA A 318 -3.64 -13.63 -26.44
CA ALA A 318 -4.90 -13.50 -25.72
C ALA A 318 -5.79 -12.40 -26.35
N ALA A 319 -5.20 -11.25 -26.72
CA ALA A 319 -5.91 -10.18 -27.41
C ALA A 319 -6.46 -10.63 -28.78
N ILE A 320 -5.68 -11.39 -29.54
CA ILE A 320 -6.13 -11.99 -30.81
C ILE A 320 -7.31 -12.94 -30.56
N GLN A 321 -7.18 -13.87 -29.61
CA GLN A 321 -8.19 -14.90 -29.34
C GLN A 321 -9.51 -14.30 -28.82
N ALA A 322 -9.43 -13.21 -28.05
CA ALA A 322 -10.60 -12.51 -27.51
C ALA A 322 -11.33 -11.61 -28.53
N SER A 323 -10.68 -11.27 -29.65
CA SER A 323 -11.19 -10.27 -30.60
C SER A 323 -11.42 -10.78 -32.00
N VAL A 324 -10.79 -11.89 -32.38
CA VAL A 324 -10.88 -12.46 -33.72
C VAL A 324 -11.83 -13.65 -33.71
N THR A 325 -12.78 -13.64 -34.62
CA THR A 325 -13.64 -14.80 -34.89
C THR A 325 -13.41 -15.26 -36.33
N SER A 326 -13.29 -16.58 -36.54
CA SER A 326 -13.17 -17.17 -37.86
C SER A 326 -14.53 -17.66 -38.37
N ASN A 327 -14.74 -17.61 -39.69
CA ASN A 327 -15.84 -18.33 -40.32
C ASN A 327 -15.59 -19.86 -40.28
N ALA A 328 -16.62 -20.65 -40.60
CA ALA A 328 -16.56 -22.13 -40.58
C ALA A 328 -15.46 -22.75 -41.47
N GLN A 329 -14.83 -21.96 -42.35
CA GLN A 329 -13.75 -22.38 -43.25
C GLN A 329 -12.38 -21.81 -42.87
N GLY A 330 -12.25 -21.11 -41.74
CA GLY A 330 -10.97 -20.58 -41.25
C GLY A 330 -10.27 -19.60 -42.21
N THR A 331 -11.02 -18.86 -43.02
CA THR A 331 -10.44 -18.04 -44.11
C THR A 331 -10.90 -16.58 -44.10
N ALA A 332 -12.05 -16.28 -43.51
CA ALA A 332 -12.49 -14.91 -43.26
C ALA A 332 -12.58 -14.65 -41.75
N PHE A 333 -12.04 -13.51 -41.33
CA PHE A 333 -12.01 -13.09 -39.94
C PHE A 333 -12.85 -11.83 -39.72
N GLU A 334 -13.67 -11.85 -38.68
CA GLU A 334 -14.21 -10.62 -38.10
C GLU A 334 -13.36 -10.24 -36.89
N ILE A 335 -12.89 -8.99 -36.85
CA ILE A 335 -12.00 -8.47 -35.81
C ILE A 335 -12.78 -7.43 -35.00
N ASN A 336 -13.18 -7.80 -33.79
CA ASN A 336 -13.80 -6.92 -32.80
C ASN A 336 -12.75 -5.99 -32.17
N ARG A 337 -12.48 -4.87 -32.83
CA ARG A 337 -11.50 -3.87 -32.39
C ARG A 337 -11.95 -3.04 -31.19
N SER A 338 -13.20 -3.16 -30.74
CA SER A 338 -13.67 -2.51 -29.50
C SER A 338 -13.48 -3.37 -28.26
N ASN A 339 -13.06 -4.64 -28.40
CA ASN A 339 -12.68 -5.49 -27.28
C ASN A 339 -11.58 -4.80 -26.43
N SER A 340 -11.73 -4.81 -25.09
CA SER A 340 -10.80 -4.11 -24.18
C SER A 340 -9.37 -4.64 -24.28
N LEU A 341 -9.19 -5.95 -24.35
CA LEU A 341 -7.87 -6.59 -24.48
C LEU A 341 -7.24 -6.28 -25.85
N TYR A 342 -8.05 -6.21 -26.92
CA TYR A 342 -7.57 -5.71 -28.22
C TYR A 342 -7.09 -4.27 -28.13
N ARG A 343 -7.88 -3.38 -27.52
CA ARG A 343 -7.51 -1.97 -27.33
C ARG A 343 -6.25 -1.83 -26.51
N ALA A 344 -6.07 -2.65 -25.48
CA ALA A 344 -4.89 -2.60 -24.63
C ALA A 344 -3.61 -2.98 -25.39
N VAL A 345 -3.67 -3.99 -26.27
CA VAL A 345 -2.49 -4.45 -27.03
C VAL A 345 -2.28 -3.63 -28.31
N PHE A 346 -3.28 -3.53 -29.18
CA PHE A 346 -3.17 -2.96 -30.52
C PHE A 346 -3.72 -1.53 -30.64
N GLY A 347 -4.34 -0.98 -29.60
CA GLY A 347 -4.91 0.37 -29.61
C GLY A 347 -6.03 0.52 -30.65
N LYS A 348 -5.90 1.53 -31.51
CA LYS A 348 -6.78 1.74 -32.68
C LYS A 348 -6.23 1.15 -33.97
N GLY A 349 -5.06 0.51 -33.90
CA GLY A 349 -4.37 -0.09 -35.03
C GLY A 349 -5.01 -1.37 -35.54
N GLY A 350 -4.49 -1.87 -36.67
CA GLY A 350 -4.76 -3.22 -37.17
C GLY A 350 -3.78 -4.25 -36.60
N ILE A 351 -4.08 -5.54 -36.77
CA ILE A 351 -3.19 -6.64 -36.39
C ILE A 351 -2.09 -6.78 -37.46
N PRO A 352 -0.80 -6.69 -37.12
CA PRO A 352 0.27 -6.83 -38.10
C PRO A 352 0.35 -8.26 -38.64
N ALA A 353 0.83 -8.40 -39.87
CA ALA A 353 1.05 -9.71 -40.51
C ALA A 353 2.02 -10.59 -39.70
N GLY A 354 1.85 -11.91 -39.81
CA GLY A 354 2.64 -12.91 -39.09
C GLY A 354 2.01 -13.42 -37.79
N ASN A 355 0.89 -12.82 -37.37
CA ASN A 355 0.06 -13.33 -36.27
C ASN A 355 -0.93 -14.40 -36.75
N SER A 356 -1.36 -15.27 -35.84
CA SER A 356 -2.32 -16.35 -36.14
C SER A 356 -3.39 -16.47 -35.07
N TYR A 357 -4.61 -16.78 -35.50
CA TYR A 357 -5.69 -17.26 -34.64
C TYR A 357 -5.52 -18.76 -34.41
N ILE A 358 -5.80 -19.24 -33.20
CA ILE A 358 -5.75 -20.67 -32.87
C ILE A 358 -7.18 -21.19 -32.72
N GLY A 359 -7.57 -22.10 -33.59
CA GLY A 359 -8.91 -22.68 -33.61
C GLY A 359 -9.17 -23.67 -32.45
N PRO A 360 -10.44 -24.06 -32.24
CA PRO A 360 -10.83 -25.04 -31.21
C PRO A 360 -10.21 -26.43 -31.38
N ASP A 361 -9.71 -26.76 -32.57
CA ASP A 361 -8.96 -27.99 -32.88
C ASP A 361 -7.45 -27.82 -32.73
N GLY A 362 -6.98 -26.65 -32.28
CA GLY A 362 -5.56 -26.29 -32.18
C GLY A 362 -4.94 -25.85 -33.51
N SER A 363 -5.69 -25.78 -34.60
CA SER A 363 -5.18 -25.33 -35.90
C SER A 363 -4.75 -23.85 -35.84
N LYS A 364 -3.60 -23.54 -36.44
CA LYS A 364 -3.10 -22.16 -36.57
C LYS A 364 -3.52 -21.60 -37.92
N VAL A 365 -4.28 -20.51 -37.89
CA VAL A 365 -4.74 -19.81 -39.08
C VAL A 365 -4.13 -18.42 -39.12
N ALA A 366 -3.35 -18.12 -40.14
CA ALA A 366 -2.72 -16.82 -40.31
C ALA A 366 -3.77 -15.71 -40.46
N ILE A 367 -3.63 -14.63 -39.70
CA ILE A 367 -4.53 -13.48 -39.75
C ILE A 367 -4.08 -12.55 -40.88
N ASN A 368 -5.00 -12.24 -41.78
CA ASN A 368 -4.83 -11.22 -42.80
C ASN A 368 -5.77 -10.04 -42.49
N ASP A 369 -5.28 -9.06 -41.72
CA ASP A 369 -6.03 -7.83 -41.46
C ASP A 369 -5.99 -6.92 -42.68
N THR A 370 -7.02 -7.00 -43.52
CA THR A 370 -7.17 -6.20 -44.75
C THR A 370 -7.27 -4.70 -44.48
N GLN A 371 -7.56 -4.27 -43.23
CA GLN A 371 -7.61 -2.87 -42.84
C GLN A 371 -6.29 -2.36 -42.28
N PHE A 372 -5.26 -3.20 -42.13
CA PHE A 372 -3.98 -2.80 -41.53
C PHE A 372 -3.38 -1.56 -42.20
N ALA A 373 -3.34 -1.52 -43.54
CA ALA A 373 -2.78 -0.37 -44.26
C ALA A 373 -3.48 0.96 -43.94
N ALA A 374 -4.80 0.94 -43.69
CA ALA A 374 -5.56 2.12 -43.30
C ALA A 374 -5.37 2.49 -41.81
N LEU A 375 -5.00 1.51 -40.98
CA LEU A 375 -4.86 1.64 -39.52
C LEU A 375 -3.41 1.65 -39.03
N GLU A 376 -2.43 1.63 -39.95
CA GLU A 376 -1.01 1.51 -39.62
C GLU A 376 -0.57 2.68 -38.71
N SER A 377 -0.98 3.90 -39.01
CA SER A 377 -0.65 5.09 -38.21
C SER A 377 -1.16 5.03 -36.77
N GLU A 378 -2.27 4.32 -36.53
CA GLU A 378 -2.79 4.06 -35.19
C GLU A 378 -2.06 2.88 -34.52
N TYR A 379 -1.68 1.85 -35.29
CA TYR A 379 -0.85 0.75 -34.79
C TYR A 379 0.52 1.25 -34.31
N LEU A 380 1.14 2.22 -34.99
CA LEU A 380 2.42 2.82 -34.57
C LEU A 380 2.37 3.51 -33.20
N LYS A 381 1.16 3.77 -32.66
CA LYS A 381 0.94 4.35 -31.32
C LYS A 381 0.61 3.27 -30.26
N SER A 382 0.49 2.01 -30.67
CA SER A 382 0.05 0.91 -29.80
C SER A 382 1.16 0.41 -28.88
N ALA A 383 0.75 -0.24 -27.80
CA ALA A 383 1.65 -0.94 -26.90
C ALA A 383 2.41 -2.07 -27.62
N ASP A 384 1.74 -2.77 -28.55
CA ASP A 384 2.35 -3.84 -29.33
C ASP A 384 3.49 -3.34 -30.21
N TYR A 385 3.28 -2.21 -30.90
CA TYR A 385 4.34 -1.60 -31.70
C TYR A 385 5.53 -1.15 -30.84
N ALA A 386 5.26 -0.48 -29.71
CA ALA A 386 6.32 -0.04 -28.80
C ALA A 386 7.14 -1.23 -28.24
N TRP A 387 6.46 -2.33 -27.91
CA TRP A 387 7.11 -3.58 -27.53
C TRP A 387 7.96 -4.16 -28.66
N GLU A 388 7.46 -4.17 -29.90
CA GLU A 388 8.22 -4.65 -31.05
C GLU A 388 9.47 -3.82 -31.31
N GLN A 389 9.43 -2.49 -31.13
CA GLN A 389 10.63 -1.65 -31.25
C GLN A 389 11.68 -1.98 -30.17
N TRP A 390 11.24 -2.20 -28.93
CA TRP A 390 12.12 -2.63 -27.86
C TRP A 390 12.70 -4.03 -28.11
N ASN A 391 11.88 -4.96 -28.60
CA ASN A 391 12.29 -6.31 -28.99
C ASN A 391 13.33 -6.28 -30.12
N LYS A 392 13.09 -5.50 -31.18
CA LYS A 392 14.02 -5.31 -32.31
C LYS A 392 15.36 -4.69 -31.88
N ALA A 393 15.35 -3.84 -30.86
CA ALA A 393 16.56 -3.28 -30.27
C ALA A 393 17.35 -4.29 -29.40
N GLY A 394 16.91 -5.55 -29.29
CA GLY A 394 17.54 -6.58 -28.47
C GLY A 394 17.11 -6.55 -27.00
N LYS A 395 15.94 -5.97 -26.70
CA LYS A 395 15.39 -5.85 -25.33
C LYS A 395 16.37 -5.24 -24.32
N PRO A 396 17.00 -4.09 -24.63
CA PRO A 396 17.97 -3.49 -23.72
C PRO A 396 17.29 -3.13 -22.39
N VAL A 397 17.95 -3.49 -21.28
CA VAL A 397 17.55 -3.11 -19.92
C VAL A 397 18.73 -2.43 -19.21
N PRO A 398 18.47 -1.50 -18.28
CA PRO A 398 19.55 -0.86 -17.54
C PRO A 398 20.21 -1.84 -16.55
N ALA A 399 21.51 -1.71 -16.36
CA ALA A 399 22.27 -2.53 -15.40
C ALA A 399 21.83 -2.31 -13.94
N GLN A 400 21.34 -1.09 -13.65
CA GLN A 400 20.76 -0.72 -12.36
C GLN A 400 19.37 -0.14 -12.61
N VAL A 401 18.41 -0.51 -11.77
CA VAL A 401 17.03 -0.03 -11.89
C VAL A 401 17.00 1.50 -11.80
N GLY A 402 16.39 2.14 -12.78
CA GLY A 402 16.20 3.60 -12.83
C GLY A 402 17.38 4.41 -13.40
N VAL A 403 18.54 3.79 -13.65
CA VAL A 403 19.75 4.48 -14.14
C VAL A 403 19.95 4.23 -15.63
N ASN A 404 20.18 5.28 -16.44
CA ASN A 404 20.44 5.19 -17.88
C ASN A 404 19.43 4.30 -18.63
N VAL A 405 18.13 4.52 -18.37
CA VAL A 405 17.05 3.70 -18.93
C VAL A 405 17.00 3.87 -20.46
N PRO A 406 17.10 2.78 -21.24
CA PRO A 406 17.04 2.85 -22.70
C PRO A 406 15.73 3.47 -23.20
N GLN A 407 15.81 4.37 -24.20
CA GLN A 407 14.63 5.07 -24.73
C GLN A 407 13.54 4.12 -25.25
N THR A 408 13.91 3.01 -25.90
CA THR A 408 12.95 2.01 -26.37
C THR A 408 12.24 1.30 -25.22
N LEU A 409 12.93 1.07 -24.09
CA LEU A 409 12.32 0.50 -22.89
C LEU A 409 11.36 1.50 -22.23
N THR A 410 11.73 2.78 -22.19
CA THR A 410 10.87 3.87 -21.71
C THR A 410 9.60 3.96 -22.54
N ALA A 411 9.73 4.03 -23.88
CA ALA A 411 8.58 4.11 -24.79
C ALA A 411 7.65 2.87 -24.68
N MET A 412 8.23 1.67 -24.53
CA MET A 412 7.46 0.45 -24.31
C MET A 412 6.67 0.52 -23.00
N ARG A 413 7.32 0.88 -21.89
CA ARG A 413 6.68 1.02 -20.58
C ARG A 413 5.56 2.06 -20.61
N GLU A 414 5.80 3.22 -21.20
CA GLU A 414 4.80 4.28 -21.34
C GLU A 414 3.57 3.81 -22.11
N ALA A 415 3.76 3.18 -23.28
CA ALA A 415 2.65 2.70 -24.09
C ALA A 415 1.86 1.57 -23.41
N VAL A 416 2.55 0.63 -22.77
CA VAL A 416 1.94 -0.50 -22.05
C VAL A 416 1.19 -0.04 -20.81
N THR A 417 1.77 0.83 -19.99
CA THR A 417 1.11 1.35 -18.78
C THR A 417 -0.04 2.31 -19.12
N ALA A 418 0.06 3.11 -20.19
CA ALA A 418 -1.05 3.92 -20.68
C ALA A 418 -2.25 3.09 -21.16
N ALA A 419 -2.02 1.81 -21.51
CA ALA A 419 -3.07 0.84 -21.83
C ALA A 419 -3.65 0.14 -20.59
N GLY A 420 -3.27 0.53 -19.37
CA GLY A 420 -3.73 -0.07 -18.12
C GLY A 420 -3.01 -1.37 -17.74
N ILE A 421 -1.98 -1.78 -18.48
CA ILE A 421 -1.26 -3.03 -18.24
C ILE A 421 -0.13 -2.80 -17.24
N SER A 422 -0.14 -3.57 -16.14
CA SER A 422 0.96 -3.59 -15.16
C SER A 422 2.08 -4.52 -15.61
N ILE A 423 3.34 -4.12 -15.38
CA ILE A 423 4.53 -4.86 -15.83
C ILE A 423 5.32 -5.39 -14.62
N TYR A 424 5.34 -6.70 -14.41
CA TYR A 424 6.15 -7.30 -13.34
C TYR A 424 7.44 -7.88 -13.88
N GLN A 425 8.55 -7.46 -13.26
CA GLN A 425 9.88 -7.95 -13.56
C GLN A 425 10.44 -8.65 -12.33
N SER A 426 11.17 -9.74 -12.54
CA SER A 426 11.76 -10.48 -11.43
C SER A 426 12.86 -9.66 -10.75
N SER A 427 13.18 -10.03 -9.52
CA SER A 427 14.37 -9.55 -8.81
C SER A 427 14.92 -10.62 -7.89
N VAL A 428 16.12 -10.36 -7.38
CA VAL A 428 16.66 -11.07 -6.23
C VAL A 428 16.24 -10.36 -4.95
N GLU A 429 15.69 -11.12 -4.01
CA GLU A 429 15.51 -10.71 -2.62
C GLU A 429 16.32 -11.62 -1.70
N TYR A 430 16.41 -11.23 -0.44
CA TYR A 430 17.14 -11.97 0.58
C TYR A 430 16.17 -12.43 1.66
N THR A 431 16.33 -13.67 2.10
CA THR A 431 15.70 -14.17 3.32
C THR A 431 16.33 -13.49 4.54
N ARG A 432 15.71 -13.69 5.70
CA ARG A 432 16.22 -13.20 6.99
C ARG A 432 17.66 -13.64 7.28
N ASP A 433 18.01 -14.88 6.95
CA ASP A 433 19.36 -15.44 7.11
C ASP A 433 20.35 -15.01 5.99
N GLY A 434 19.95 -14.07 5.13
CA GLY A 434 20.82 -13.51 4.09
C GLY A 434 20.92 -14.36 2.82
N LYS A 435 20.07 -15.37 2.65
CA LYS A 435 20.07 -16.22 1.45
C LYS A 435 19.32 -15.52 0.33
N ALA A 436 20.00 -15.31 -0.80
CA ALA A 436 19.41 -14.78 -2.02
C ALA A 436 18.40 -15.76 -2.63
N PHE A 437 17.28 -15.24 -3.13
CA PHE A 437 16.31 -15.98 -3.94
C PHE A 437 15.68 -15.08 -5.00
N ALA A 438 15.37 -15.67 -6.15
CA ALA A 438 14.67 -15.00 -7.24
C ALA A 438 13.14 -15.06 -7.06
N GLY A 439 12.45 -14.01 -7.49
CA GLY A 439 10.98 -13.98 -7.49
C GLY A 439 10.40 -12.75 -8.18
N TYR A 440 9.08 -12.71 -8.28
CA TYR A 440 8.32 -11.53 -8.66
C TYR A 440 7.71 -10.91 -7.41
N PHE A 441 7.81 -9.59 -7.31
CA PHE A 441 7.40 -8.85 -6.12
C PHE A 441 6.52 -7.66 -6.50
N CYS A 442 5.57 -7.36 -5.62
CA CYS A 442 4.68 -6.21 -5.72
C CYS A 442 4.58 -5.51 -4.38
N TYR A 443 4.07 -4.29 -4.40
CA TYR A 443 3.85 -3.47 -3.21
C TYR A 443 2.39 -3.17 -2.98
N TYR A 444 2.06 -2.96 -1.72
CA TYR A 444 0.75 -2.52 -1.29
C TYR A 444 0.91 -1.35 -0.33
N TYR A 445 0.13 -0.30 -0.54
CA TYR A 445 0.20 0.93 0.24
C TYR A 445 -1.04 1.03 1.12
N TYR A 446 -0.81 1.28 2.40
CA TYR A 446 -1.86 1.47 3.38
C TYR A 446 -1.62 2.79 4.13
N TRP A 447 -2.57 3.72 4.10
CA TRP A 447 -2.50 4.99 4.82
C TRP A 447 -3.21 4.89 6.15
N ASN A 448 -2.56 5.29 7.24
CA ASN A 448 -3.07 5.02 8.57
C ASN A 448 -4.36 5.80 8.85
N ARG A 449 -5.49 5.09 8.84
CA ARG A 449 -6.76 5.61 9.31
C ARG A 449 -6.70 5.89 10.81
N HIS A 450 -7.44 6.90 11.25
CA HIS A 450 -7.62 7.33 12.63
C HIS A 450 -9.09 7.47 13.02
N ASN A 451 -9.85 8.21 12.21
CA ASN A 451 -11.27 8.46 12.40
C ASN A 451 -12.04 8.00 11.16
N ASP A 452 -11.96 6.69 10.90
CA ASP A 452 -12.64 6.03 9.79
C ASP A 452 -14.15 6.30 9.82
N ASN A 453 -14.68 6.74 8.68
CA ASN A 453 -16.09 7.03 8.54
C ASN A 453 -16.90 5.80 8.03
N GLY A 454 -16.22 4.73 7.65
CA GLY A 454 -16.79 3.46 7.19
C GLY A 454 -17.33 3.49 5.75
N ILE A 455 -17.01 4.53 4.98
CA ILE A 455 -17.50 4.73 3.61
C ILE A 455 -16.30 4.88 2.68
N SER A 456 -15.97 3.80 1.98
CA SER A 456 -14.93 3.80 0.95
C SER A 456 -15.17 4.89 -0.10
N GLY A 457 -14.11 5.59 -0.49
CA GLY A 457 -14.16 6.66 -1.49
C GLY A 457 -14.64 8.01 -0.98
N VAL A 458 -15.08 8.13 0.29
CA VAL A 458 -15.50 9.41 0.88
C VAL A 458 -14.55 9.80 2.00
N MET A 459 -13.90 10.96 1.85
CA MET A 459 -12.93 11.46 2.82
C MET A 459 -13.60 12.22 3.98
N GLY A 460 -13.29 11.83 5.21
CA GLY A 460 -13.81 12.41 6.45
C GLY A 460 -12.80 13.26 7.23
N PRO A 461 -13.27 14.07 8.21
CA PRO A 461 -12.41 14.83 9.12
C PRO A 461 -11.47 13.92 9.94
N MET A 462 -10.17 14.22 9.88
CA MET A 462 -9.10 13.46 10.56
C MET A 462 -9.16 11.95 10.29
N GLU A 463 -9.63 11.55 9.11
CA GLU A 463 -9.74 10.15 8.76
C GLU A 463 -8.38 9.48 8.65
N PHE A 464 -7.38 10.13 8.06
CA PHE A 464 -6.00 9.67 7.97
C PHE A 464 -5.12 10.55 8.88
N ALA A 465 -4.69 9.97 9.99
CA ALA A 465 -3.85 10.66 10.96
C ALA A 465 -3.13 9.67 11.88
N VAL A 466 -2.05 10.13 12.49
CA VAL A 466 -1.44 9.47 13.65
C VAL A 466 -1.54 10.43 14.82
N VAL A 467 -2.43 10.14 15.76
CA VAL A 467 -2.60 10.95 16.98
C VAL A 467 -1.89 10.27 18.14
N ARG A 468 -1.18 11.05 18.96
CA ARG A 468 -0.48 10.53 20.14
C ARG A 468 -1.39 9.74 21.08
N ASN A 469 -0.79 8.96 21.98
CA ASN A 469 -1.51 8.19 23.00
C ASN A 469 -2.50 7.16 22.45
N ASN A 470 -2.40 6.80 21.16
CA ASN A 470 -3.20 5.76 20.51
C ASN A 470 -2.38 4.51 20.22
N VAL A 471 -3.06 3.36 20.16
CA VAL A 471 -2.52 2.11 19.64
C VAL A 471 -3.31 1.73 18.38
N TYR A 472 -2.60 1.60 17.25
CA TYR A 472 -3.15 1.17 15.97
C TYR A 472 -2.82 -0.31 15.78
N LYS A 473 -3.84 -1.17 15.70
CA LYS A 473 -3.71 -2.63 15.65
C LYS A 473 -3.95 -3.21 14.26
N LEU A 474 -2.90 -3.45 13.51
CA LEU A 474 -2.95 -3.73 12.08
C LEU A 474 -2.96 -5.24 11.80
N SER A 475 -3.79 -5.69 10.87
CA SER A 475 -3.86 -7.09 10.42
C SER A 475 -4.16 -7.08 8.94
N VAL A 476 -3.39 -7.71 8.06
CA VAL A 476 -3.84 -7.90 6.67
C VAL A 476 -4.67 -9.17 6.65
N ASP A 477 -5.94 -9.10 6.30
CA ASP A 477 -6.89 -10.20 6.29
C ASP A 477 -7.18 -10.70 4.86
N LYS A 478 -7.10 -9.82 3.85
CA LYS A 478 -7.30 -10.18 2.45
C LYS A 478 -6.39 -9.36 1.53
N ILE A 479 -6.09 -9.93 0.37
CA ILE A 479 -5.50 -9.21 -0.76
C ILE A 479 -6.37 -9.52 -1.97
N SER A 480 -7.01 -8.51 -2.56
CA SER A 480 -8.03 -8.73 -3.59
C SER A 480 -7.48 -8.77 -5.03
N ARG A 481 -6.23 -8.33 -5.25
CA ARG A 481 -5.55 -8.34 -6.55
C ARG A 481 -4.03 -8.22 -6.40
N LEU A 482 -3.29 -8.38 -7.50
CA LEU A 482 -1.86 -8.07 -7.51
C LEU A 482 -1.62 -6.57 -7.25
N GLY A 483 -0.64 -6.27 -6.40
CA GLY A 483 -0.27 -4.90 -6.03
C GLY A 483 0.64 -4.19 -7.04
N HIS A 484 1.09 -3.00 -6.68
CA HIS A 484 1.93 -2.12 -7.50
C HIS A 484 3.26 -2.78 -7.89
N PRO A 485 3.68 -2.72 -9.17
CA PRO A 485 5.01 -3.15 -9.59
C PRO A 485 6.12 -2.45 -8.82
N ARG A 486 7.24 -3.17 -8.68
CA ARG A 486 8.40 -2.65 -7.95
C ARG A 486 9.03 -1.42 -8.62
N ILE A 487 8.89 -1.27 -9.93
CA ILE A 487 9.46 -0.16 -10.69
C ILE A 487 8.32 0.80 -11.02
N PRO A 488 8.38 2.10 -10.64
CA PRO A 488 7.26 3.02 -10.84
C PRO A 488 6.81 3.13 -12.30
N GLY A 489 7.75 3.14 -13.24
CA GLY A 489 7.44 3.21 -14.68
C GLY A 489 6.76 1.96 -15.24
N ASN A 490 6.61 0.89 -14.46
CA ASN A 490 5.89 -0.31 -14.84
C ASN A 490 4.43 -0.31 -14.36
N ASP A 491 4.03 0.70 -13.59
CA ASP A 491 2.71 0.82 -12.99
C ASP A 491 1.84 1.80 -13.80
N PRO A 492 0.62 1.40 -14.21
CA PRO A 492 -0.40 2.32 -14.69
C PRO A 492 -0.75 3.40 -13.67
N ASN A 493 -0.75 3.04 -12.38
CA ASN A 493 -1.10 3.93 -11.29
C ASN A 493 0.15 4.66 -10.79
N LYS A 494 0.15 5.98 -10.97
CA LYS A 494 1.30 6.85 -10.68
C LYS A 494 0.89 7.87 -9.62
N PRO A 495 0.98 7.51 -8.32
CA PRO A 495 0.61 8.43 -7.26
C PRO A 495 1.53 9.66 -7.32
N THR A 496 0.93 10.82 -7.10
CA THR A 496 1.58 12.11 -6.88
C THR A 496 1.43 12.52 -5.41
N PRO A 497 2.19 13.51 -4.92
CA PRO A 497 2.02 14.01 -3.56
C PRO A 497 0.59 14.47 -3.21
N GLU A 498 -0.16 14.91 -4.21
CA GLU A 498 -1.54 15.41 -4.07
C GLU A 498 -2.59 14.30 -4.27
N THR A 499 -2.16 13.06 -4.55
CA THR A 499 -3.10 11.93 -4.66
C THR A 499 -3.81 11.74 -3.32
N PRO A 500 -5.15 11.79 -3.26
CA PRO A 500 -5.91 11.58 -2.04
C PRO A 500 -5.60 10.23 -1.40
N ASP A 501 -5.61 10.17 -0.06
CA ASP A 501 -5.37 8.91 0.66
C ASP A 501 -6.52 7.89 0.50
N GLU A 502 -7.72 8.41 0.26
CA GLU A 502 -8.91 7.60 -0.01
C GLU A 502 -8.96 7.23 -1.48
N SER A 503 -9.18 5.94 -1.76
CA SER A 503 -9.31 5.43 -3.11
C SER A 503 -10.48 4.45 -3.18
N ASP A 504 -11.21 4.45 -4.30
CA ASP A 504 -12.17 3.41 -4.67
C ASP A 504 -11.47 2.11 -5.07
N GLU A 505 -10.17 2.18 -5.32
CA GLU A 505 -9.32 1.08 -5.72
C GLU A 505 -8.85 0.25 -4.52
N ILE A 506 -9.38 -0.95 -4.45
CA ILE A 506 -9.29 -1.81 -3.30
C ILE A 506 -8.14 -2.85 -3.50
N TYR A 507 -7.11 -2.86 -2.63
CA TYR A 507 -5.88 -3.67 -2.67
C TYR A 507 -5.61 -4.64 -1.46
N LEU A 508 -5.87 -4.30 -0.18
CA LEU A 508 -5.63 -5.12 1.03
C LEU A 508 -6.69 -5.10 2.19
N ASP A 509 -7.71 -5.96 2.35
CA ASP A 509 -8.51 -5.94 3.61
C ASP A 509 -7.64 -6.04 4.88
N VAL A 510 -7.73 -5.07 5.80
CA VAL A 510 -6.94 -4.95 7.02
C VAL A 510 -7.80 -4.66 8.28
N THR A 511 -8.27 -5.64 9.05
CA THR A 511 -9.03 -5.37 10.29
C THR A 511 -8.17 -4.68 11.35
N VAL A 512 -8.73 -3.67 12.01
CA VAL A 512 -8.04 -2.98 13.11
C VAL A 512 -8.95 -2.70 14.26
N GLU A 513 -8.35 -2.88 15.44
CA GLU A 513 -9.03 -2.87 16.73
C GLU A 513 -8.64 -1.69 17.67
N ILE A 514 -9.67 -0.98 18.21
CA ILE A 514 -9.83 0.19 19.16
C ILE A 514 -10.06 -0.59 20.42
N ALA A 515 -9.15 -0.37 21.34
CA ALA A 515 -8.92 -1.24 22.45
C ALA A 515 -8.38 -0.43 23.66
N PRO A 516 -9.17 0.26 24.52
CA PRO A 516 -8.74 1.39 25.40
C PRO A 516 -7.48 1.12 26.26
N TRP A 517 -6.47 1.98 26.50
CA TRP A 517 -6.22 3.44 26.70
C TRP A 517 -6.59 4.47 25.60
N ALA A 518 -7.74 5.14 25.72
CA ALA A 518 -8.35 5.99 24.68
C ALA A 518 -8.00 5.52 23.25
N VAL A 519 -8.13 4.21 23.03
CA VAL A 519 -7.54 3.57 21.85
C VAL A 519 -8.41 3.78 20.62
N ARG A 520 -7.82 3.52 19.45
CA ARG A 520 -8.31 3.84 18.08
C ARG A 520 -8.08 2.69 17.03
N LEU A 521 -8.96 1.66 17.04
CA LEU A 521 -9.65 0.79 15.99
C LEU A 521 -9.67 1.62 14.75
N ASN A 522 -9.08 1.09 13.70
CA ASN A 522 -9.03 1.71 12.40
C ASN A 522 -9.16 0.65 11.34
N SER A 523 -10.28 -0.06 11.32
CA SER A 523 -10.44 -1.21 10.44
C SER A 523 -10.34 -0.71 9.00
N ILE A 524 -9.65 -1.46 8.17
CA ILE A 524 -9.33 -1.11 6.79
C ILE A 524 -9.79 -2.30 5.98
N ILE A 525 -10.35 -2.10 4.81
CA ILE A 525 -10.93 -3.17 3.99
C ILE A 525 -10.50 -2.89 2.55
N PHE A 526 -10.09 -3.92 1.82
CA PHE A 526 -9.97 -3.89 0.38
C PHE A 526 -10.16 -5.29 -0.24
#